data_AF-A0AAR2LRZ1-F1
#
_entry.id   AF-A0AAR2LRZ1-F1
#
_cell.length_a   1.000
_cell.length_b   1.000
_cell.length_c   1.000
_cell.angle_alpha   90.00
_cell.angle_beta   90.00
_cell.angle_gamma   90.00
#
_symmetry.space_group_name_H-M   'P 1'
#
loop_
_entity.id
_entity.type
_entity.pdbx_description
1 polymer ?
#
loop_
_entity_poly.entity_id
_entity_poly.type
_entity_poly.pdbx_seq_one_letter_code
_entity_poly.pdbx_strand_id
1 'polypeptide(L)'
;MPISRHCHPQVIKQYNFRWIPKGMIYLGIKLTSELGEMATLNFEPLLQNIKTNLGKWGKLNLKMGTFLHLIWECPLVEPFWHSVLKFLETWAGVALPVSPRLCLLGDKTETPTLTKRACPVLTVGITTIETSRDCKFKIQTRFEFVSRRGDIY
;
A
#
# COMPACT_ATOMS: atom_id res chain seq x y z
N MET A 1 -10.75 -28.71 -2.66
CA MET A 1 -10.37 -28.60 -4.09
C MET A 1 -11.56 -28.10 -4.88
N PRO A 2 -11.38 -27.20 -5.85
CA PRO A 2 -12.46 -26.86 -6.78
C PRO A 2 -12.82 -28.12 -7.57
N ILE A 3 -14.08 -28.56 -7.46
CA ILE A 3 -14.63 -29.61 -8.33
C ILE A 3 -14.67 -28.99 -9.74
N SER A 4 -14.31 -29.73 -10.77
CA SER A 4 -14.38 -29.34 -12.20
C SER A 4 -15.44 -30.21 -12.89
N ARG A 5 -15.93 -29.81 -14.08
CA ARG A 5 -16.75 -30.72 -14.93
C ARG A 5 -16.00 -32.01 -15.30
N HIS A 6 -14.67 -31.95 -15.28
CA HIS A 6 -13.78 -33.07 -15.58
C HIS A 6 -13.51 -33.96 -14.36
N CYS A 7 -14.07 -33.64 -13.18
CA CYS A 7 -13.95 -34.50 -12.01
C CYS A 7 -14.76 -35.80 -12.17
N HIS A 8 -14.31 -36.87 -11.52
CA HIS A 8 -14.96 -38.17 -11.59
C HIS A 8 -16.44 -38.09 -11.15
N PRO A 9 -17.40 -38.71 -11.87
CA PRO A 9 -18.83 -38.57 -11.60
C PRO A 9 -19.25 -38.95 -10.17
N GLN A 10 -18.51 -39.87 -9.52
CA GLN A 10 -18.77 -40.27 -8.13
C GLN A 10 -18.57 -39.11 -7.15
N VAL A 11 -17.56 -38.26 -7.36
CA VAL A 11 -17.28 -37.09 -6.51
C VAL A 11 -18.41 -36.08 -6.64
N ILE A 12 -18.89 -35.83 -7.86
CA ILE A 12 -20.00 -34.90 -8.12
C ILE A 12 -21.29 -35.38 -7.45
N LYS A 13 -21.59 -36.68 -7.56
CA LYS A 13 -22.77 -37.29 -6.93
C LYS A 13 -22.72 -37.26 -5.40
N GLN A 14 -21.55 -37.52 -4.80
CA GLN A 14 -21.36 -37.54 -3.35
C GLN A 14 -21.79 -36.22 -2.69
N TYR A 15 -21.47 -35.08 -3.31
CA TYR A 15 -21.78 -33.76 -2.77
C TYR A 15 -23.09 -33.16 -3.29
N ASN A 16 -23.87 -33.92 -4.08
CA ASN A 16 -25.05 -33.42 -4.80
C ASN A 16 -24.78 -32.07 -5.51
N PHE A 17 -23.56 -31.92 -6.03
CA PHE A 17 -23.08 -30.63 -6.49
C PHE A 17 -23.69 -30.30 -7.85
N ARG A 18 -24.32 -29.11 -7.95
CA ARG A 18 -24.92 -28.63 -9.20
C ARG A 18 -24.12 -27.46 -9.74
N TRP A 19 -23.58 -27.63 -10.94
CA TRP A 19 -22.91 -26.55 -11.66
C TRP A 19 -23.91 -25.47 -12.07
N ILE A 20 -23.60 -24.23 -11.69
CA ILE A 20 -24.32 -23.05 -12.16
C ILE A 20 -23.79 -22.73 -13.57
N PRO A 21 -24.63 -22.73 -14.63
CA PRO A 21 -24.17 -22.52 -16.00
C PRO A 21 -23.48 -21.16 -16.21
N LYS A 22 -23.86 -20.15 -15.42
CA LYS A 22 -23.29 -18.80 -15.46
C LYS A 22 -21.96 -18.67 -14.68
N GLY A 23 -21.46 -19.76 -14.08
CA GLY A 23 -20.35 -19.73 -13.12
C GLY A 23 -20.76 -19.12 -11.78
N MET A 24 -19.82 -19.02 -10.86
CA MET A 24 -20.01 -18.37 -9.56
C MET A 24 -18.79 -17.52 -9.19
N ILE A 25 -18.98 -16.50 -8.35
CA ILE A 25 -17.88 -15.73 -7.79
C ILE A 25 -17.69 -16.18 -6.35
N TYR A 26 -16.46 -16.53 -6.00
CA TYR A 26 -16.06 -16.88 -4.63
C TYR A 26 -14.85 -16.06 -4.23
N LEU A 27 -14.99 -15.23 -3.19
CA LEU A 27 -13.94 -14.34 -2.70
C LEU A 27 -13.32 -13.45 -3.79
N GLY A 28 -14.14 -13.00 -4.74
CA GLY A 28 -13.69 -12.19 -5.87
C GLY A 28 -13.06 -12.98 -7.03
N ILE A 29 -12.93 -14.31 -6.90
CA ILE A 29 -12.47 -15.19 -7.98
C ILE A 29 -13.69 -15.75 -8.72
N LYS A 30 -13.75 -15.52 -10.02
CA LYS A 30 -14.74 -16.11 -10.91
C LYS A 30 -14.38 -17.57 -11.16
N LEU A 31 -15.19 -18.46 -10.60
CA LEU A 31 -15.11 -19.90 -10.78
C LEU A 31 -16.03 -20.29 -11.94
N THR A 32 -15.43 -20.84 -12.98
CA THR A 32 -16.14 -21.45 -14.09
C THR A 32 -15.97 -22.96 -14.02
N SER A 33 -16.82 -23.64 -14.77
CA SER A 33 -16.71 -25.07 -15.00
C SER A 33 -15.50 -25.47 -15.84
N GLU A 34 -15.02 -24.54 -16.68
CA GLU A 34 -13.90 -24.74 -17.60
C GLU A 34 -12.63 -24.21 -16.95
N LEU A 35 -11.81 -25.14 -16.43
CA LEU A 35 -10.62 -24.82 -15.64
C LEU A 35 -9.61 -23.98 -16.45
N GLY A 36 -9.50 -24.23 -17.76
CA GLY A 36 -8.58 -23.53 -18.65
C GLY A 36 -8.89 -22.04 -18.82
N GLU A 37 -10.15 -21.65 -18.68
CA GLU A 37 -10.57 -20.26 -18.83
C GLU A 37 -10.46 -19.46 -17.52
N MET A 38 -10.40 -20.14 -16.36
CA MET A 38 -10.39 -19.47 -15.05
C MET A 38 -9.18 -18.55 -14.86
N ALA A 39 -8.00 -18.96 -15.33
CA ALA A 39 -6.81 -18.11 -15.22
C ALA A 39 -7.03 -16.79 -15.97
N THR A 40 -7.40 -16.87 -17.25
CA THR A 40 -7.65 -15.70 -18.09
C THR A 40 -8.76 -14.81 -17.51
N LEU A 41 -9.87 -15.40 -17.07
CA LEU A 41 -11.01 -14.65 -16.53
C LEU A 41 -10.69 -13.85 -15.27
N ASN A 42 -9.73 -14.29 -14.46
CA ASN A 42 -9.37 -13.66 -13.20
C ASN A 42 -8.12 -12.78 -13.29
N PHE A 43 -7.09 -13.23 -14.02
CA PHE A 43 -5.81 -12.53 -14.09
C PHE A 43 -5.79 -11.44 -15.14
N GLU A 44 -6.42 -11.62 -16.30
CA GLU A 44 -6.38 -10.62 -17.38
C GLU A 44 -6.86 -9.22 -16.94
N PRO A 45 -8.02 -9.05 -16.26
CA PRO A 45 -8.43 -7.72 -15.80
C PRO A 45 -7.45 -7.12 -14.78
N LEU A 46 -6.82 -7.94 -13.94
CA LEU A 46 -5.81 -7.48 -12.99
C LEU A 46 -4.53 -7.01 -13.71
N LEU A 47 -4.07 -7.78 -14.69
CA LEU A 47 -2.90 -7.43 -15.51
C LEU A 47 -3.15 -6.15 -16.31
N GLN A 48 -4.34 -5.97 -16.88
CA GLN A 48 -4.72 -4.73 -17.57
C GLN A 48 -4.77 -3.53 -16.62
N ASN A 49 -5.29 -3.71 -15.41
CA ASN A 49 -5.27 -2.67 -14.39
C ASN A 49 -3.85 -2.30 -13.96
N ILE A 50 -2.97 -3.29 -13.76
CA ILE A 50 -1.55 -3.06 -13.45
C ILE A 50 -0.87 -2.29 -14.58
N LYS A 51 -1.04 -2.73 -15.83
CA LYS A 51 -0.48 -2.04 -17.02
C LYS A 51 -0.99 -0.61 -17.12
N THR A 52 -2.29 -0.40 -16.94
CA THR A 52 -2.92 0.92 -16.99
C THR A 52 -2.39 1.83 -15.88
N ASN A 53 -2.25 1.30 -14.67
CA ASN A 53 -1.71 2.05 -13.54
C ASN A 53 -0.24 2.40 -13.77
N LEU A 54 0.59 1.46 -14.22
CA LEU A 54 1.97 1.73 -14.58
C LEU A 54 2.08 2.77 -15.70
N GLY A 55 1.21 2.71 -16.70
CA GLY A 55 1.13 3.73 -17.76
C GLY A 55 0.71 5.11 -17.25
N LYS A 56 -0.17 5.18 -16.25
CA LYS A 56 -0.47 6.46 -15.56
C LYS A 56 0.73 6.95 -14.76
N TRP A 57 1.43 6.05 -14.08
CA TRP A 57 2.59 6.38 -13.26
C TRP A 57 3.77 6.86 -14.10
N GLY A 58 3.99 6.29 -15.28
CA GLY A 58 5.01 6.75 -16.22
C GLY A 58 4.71 8.11 -16.86
N LYS A 59 3.46 8.59 -16.81
CA LYS A 59 3.09 9.96 -17.21
C LYS A 59 3.33 10.99 -16.11
N LEU A 60 3.44 10.53 -14.86
CA LEU A 60 3.94 11.37 -13.80
C LEU A 60 5.44 11.49 -14.10
N ASN A 61 5.94 12.70 -14.39
CA ASN A 61 7.37 12.99 -14.57
C ASN A 61 8.12 12.85 -13.23
N LEU A 62 7.93 11.71 -12.56
CA LEU A 62 8.76 11.30 -11.45
C LEU A 62 10.14 11.09 -12.05
N LYS A 63 11.09 11.98 -11.72
CA LYS A 63 12.50 11.63 -11.86
C LYS A 63 12.67 10.27 -11.20
N MET A 64 13.45 9.39 -11.81
CA MET A 64 13.74 8.06 -11.27
C MET A 64 14.45 8.23 -9.92
N GLY A 65 13.66 8.34 -8.86
CA GLY A 65 14.10 8.40 -7.48
C GLY A 65 14.01 7.00 -6.90
N THR A 66 14.90 6.70 -5.98
CA THR A 66 14.76 5.49 -5.16
C THR A 66 13.47 5.56 -4.34
N PHE A 67 13.03 4.44 -3.76
CA PHE A 67 11.95 4.45 -2.77
C PHE A 67 12.20 5.51 -1.67
N LEU A 68 13.46 5.70 -1.27
CA LEU A 68 13.87 6.70 -0.28
C LEU A 68 13.62 8.13 -0.78
N HIS A 69 13.84 8.43 -2.06
CA HIS A 69 13.48 9.72 -2.63
C HIS A 69 11.98 9.98 -2.47
N LEU A 70 11.13 9.03 -2.85
CA LEU A 70 9.68 9.20 -2.81
C LEU A 70 9.13 9.41 -1.39
N ILE A 71 9.74 8.81 -0.38
CA ILE A 71 9.22 8.87 0.99
C ILE A 71 9.95 9.84 1.90
N TRP A 72 11.15 10.32 1.52
CA TRP A 72 11.99 11.13 2.40
C TRP A 72 12.69 12.28 1.69
N GLU A 73 13.53 11.99 0.69
CA GLU A 73 14.41 13.01 0.08
C GLU A 73 13.65 13.96 -0.87
N CYS A 74 12.43 13.62 -1.26
CA CYS A 74 11.60 14.45 -2.12
C CYS A 74 11.22 15.75 -1.37
N PRO A 75 11.53 16.94 -1.92
CA PRO A 75 11.16 18.22 -1.33
C PRO A 75 9.65 18.41 -1.11
N LEU A 76 8.81 17.63 -1.79
CA LEU A 76 7.36 17.64 -1.59
C LEU A 76 6.92 16.93 -0.31
N VAL A 77 7.70 15.95 0.13
CA VAL A 77 7.43 15.11 1.31
C VAL A 77 8.14 15.63 2.55
N GLU A 78 9.24 16.35 2.38
CA GLU A 78 9.96 17.01 3.48
C GLU A 78 9.05 17.84 4.42
N PRO A 79 8.13 18.73 3.95
CA PRO A 79 7.27 19.50 4.84
C PRO A 79 6.28 18.64 5.64
N PHE A 80 5.92 17.47 5.12
CA PHE A 80 5.06 16.53 5.82
C PHE A 80 5.78 15.95 7.04
N TRP A 81 7.04 15.51 6.89
CA TRP A 81 7.81 14.97 8.01
C TRP A 81 8.12 16.02 9.07
N HIS A 82 8.39 17.27 8.68
CA HIS A 82 8.53 18.37 9.64
C HIS A 82 7.27 18.60 10.47
N SER A 83 6.09 18.50 9.84
CA SER A 83 4.80 18.65 10.54
C SER A 83 4.55 17.50 11.52
N VAL A 84 4.88 16.27 11.10
CA VAL A 84 4.83 15.07 11.95
C VAL A 84 5.74 15.22 13.16
N LEU A 85 7.00 15.58 12.94
CA LEU A 85 7.98 15.71 14.01
C LEU A 85 7.58 16.80 15.00
N LYS A 86 7.16 17.97 14.51
CA LYS A 86 6.66 19.06 15.37
C LYS A 86 5.47 18.63 16.23
N PHE A 87 4.57 17.82 15.67
CA PHE A 87 3.49 17.24 16.44
C PHE A 87 4.06 16.32 17.53
N LEU A 88 4.91 15.36 17.19
CA LEU A 88 5.51 14.42 18.15
C LEU A 88 6.34 15.12 19.24
N GLU A 89 7.08 16.17 18.91
CA GLU A 89 7.82 17.01 19.86
C GLU A 89 6.90 17.66 20.89
N THR A 90 5.71 18.09 20.47
CA THR A 90 4.70 18.68 21.38
C THR A 90 4.24 17.66 22.44
N TRP A 91 4.12 16.38 22.06
CA TRP A 91 3.73 15.32 22.99
C TRP A 91 4.92 14.77 23.80
N ALA A 92 6.10 14.70 23.19
CA ALA A 92 7.31 14.17 23.82
C ALA A 92 7.99 15.18 24.76
N GLY A 93 7.76 16.49 24.55
CA GLY A 93 8.41 17.57 25.28
C GLY A 93 9.91 17.71 24.99
N VAL A 94 10.40 17.08 23.91
CA VAL A 94 11.81 17.03 23.52
C VAL A 94 11.90 17.25 22.01
N ALA A 95 12.90 18.03 21.57
CA ALA A 95 13.18 18.22 20.15
C ALA A 95 13.65 16.90 19.50
N LEU A 96 13.12 16.59 18.32
CA LEU A 96 13.39 15.35 17.61
C LEU A 96 14.24 15.64 16.36
N PRO A 97 15.22 14.78 16.04
CA PRO A 97 15.99 14.93 14.81
C PRO A 97 15.11 14.62 13.59
N VAL A 98 15.25 15.43 12.54
CA VAL A 98 14.68 15.14 11.22
C VAL A 98 15.53 14.06 10.56
N SER A 99 15.24 12.80 10.88
CA SER A 99 15.99 11.65 10.40
C SER A 99 15.09 10.60 9.75
N PRO A 100 15.49 10.05 8.59
CA PRO A 100 14.75 8.96 7.96
C PRO A 100 14.76 7.70 8.83
N ARG A 101 15.82 7.47 9.61
CA ARG A 101 15.91 6.29 10.49
C ARG A 101 14.91 6.39 11.63
N LEU A 102 14.75 7.56 12.22
CA LEU A 102 13.71 7.78 13.22
C LEU A 102 12.30 7.70 12.62
N CYS A 103 12.05 8.41 11.52
CA CYS A 103 10.70 8.54 10.94
C CYS A 103 10.19 7.31 10.19
N LEU A 104 11.08 6.54 9.55
CA LEU A 104 10.72 5.38 8.72
C LEU A 104 11.00 4.05 9.41
N LEU A 105 11.96 4.01 10.34
CA LEU A 105 12.38 2.77 11.01
C LEU A 105 12.13 2.80 12.53
N GLY A 106 11.74 3.95 13.08
CA GLY A 106 11.54 4.11 14.52
C GLY A 106 12.83 3.96 15.32
N ASP A 107 14.00 4.21 14.71
CA ASP A 107 15.29 4.07 15.38
C ASP A 107 15.46 5.12 16.49
N LYS A 108 15.46 4.64 17.74
CA LYS A 108 15.52 5.49 18.93
C LYS A 108 16.94 5.79 19.38
N THR A 109 17.94 5.17 18.76
CA THR A 109 19.35 5.42 19.10
C THR A 109 19.76 6.87 18.82
N GLU A 110 19.06 7.52 17.89
CA GLU A 110 19.24 8.93 17.53
C GLU A 110 18.56 9.91 18.50
N THR A 111 17.79 9.41 19.47
CA THR A 111 17.11 10.23 20.50
C THR A 111 17.53 9.79 21.91
N PRO A 112 18.82 9.87 22.28
CA PRO A 112 19.31 9.41 23.59
C PRO A 112 18.77 10.23 24.76
N THR A 113 18.34 11.48 24.50
CA THR A 113 17.71 12.39 25.47
C THR A 113 16.24 12.06 25.75
N LEU A 114 15.66 11.07 25.07
CA LEU A 114 14.26 10.73 25.21
C LEU A 114 14.00 10.08 26.58
N THR A 115 13.08 10.67 27.34
CA THR A 115 12.69 10.09 28.62
C THR A 115 11.97 8.75 28.42
N LYS A 116 12.07 7.84 29.40
CA LYS A 116 11.35 6.55 29.40
C LYS A 116 9.83 6.72 29.20
N ARG A 117 9.28 7.90 29.53
CA ARG A 117 7.86 8.24 29.37
C ARG A 117 7.49 8.73 27.96
N ALA A 118 8.42 9.35 27.24
CA ALA A 118 8.19 9.83 25.86
C ALA A 118 8.41 8.72 24.81
N CYS A 119 9.13 7.65 25.17
CA CYS A 119 9.43 6.52 24.29
C CYS A 119 8.19 5.76 23.75
N PRO A 120 7.15 5.48 24.55
CA PRO A 120 5.90 4.89 24.05
C PRO A 120 5.12 5.85 23.13
N VAL A 121 5.12 7.15 23.45
CA VAL A 121 4.43 8.20 22.68
C VAL A 121 4.99 8.28 21.26
N LEU A 122 6.32 8.28 21.11
CA LEU A 122 6.95 8.23 19.79
C LEU A 122 6.61 6.94 19.04
N THR A 123 6.59 5.81 19.73
CA THR A 123 6.30 4.50 19.10
C THR A 123 4.88 4.48 18.54
N VAL A 124 3.91 4.93 19.33
CA VAL A 124 2.49 5.00 18.89
C VAL A 124 2.33 6.04 17.80
N GLY A 125 2.98 7.19 17.91
CA GLY A 125 2.95 8.24 16.90
C GLY A 125 3.45 7.77 15.53
N ILE A 126 4.64 7.17 15.47
CA ILE A 126 5.25 6.67 14.23
C ILE A 126 4.40 5.55 13.62
N THR A 127 4.01 4.56 14.42
CA THR A 127 3.16 3.45 13.93
C THR A 127 1.78 3.91 13.46
N THR A 128 1.20 4.94 14.08
CA THR A 128 -0.08 5.53 13.63
C THR A 128 0.08 6.22 12.28
N ILE A 129 1.21 6.86 12.02
CA ILE A 129 1.50 7.49 10.73
C ILE A 129 1.72 6.45 9.62
N GLU A 130 2.40 5.34 9.92
CA GLU A 130 2.63 4.24 8.99
C GLU A 130 1.36 3.45 8.64
N THR A 131 0.47 3.29 9.61
CA THR A 131 -0.79 2.53 9.48
C THR A 131 -1.95 3.39 8.98
N SER A 132 -1.88 4.71 9.17
CA SER A 132 -2.88 5.65 8.67
C SER A 132 -2.93 5.59 7.15
N ARG A 133 -4.04 5.03 6.65
CA ARG A 133 -4.42 5.11 5.23
C ARG A 133 -4.46 6.55 4.77
N ASP A 134 -4.83 7.50 5.63
CA ASP A 134 -4.84 8.93 5.32
C ASP A 134 -3.44 9.49 5.12
N CYS A 135 -2.40 9.05 5.86
CA CYS A 135 -1.03 9.50 5.60
C CYS A 135 -0.50 8.94 4.27
N LYS A 136 -0.71 7.65 4.01
CA LYS A 136 -0.38 7.04 2.72
C LYS A 136 -1.15 7.70 1.56
N PHE A 137 -2.43 8.01 1.78
CA PHE A 137 -3.28 8.72 0.83
C PHE A 137 -2.89 10.18 0.66
N LYS A 138 -2.43 10.90 1.70
CA LYS A 138 -1.94 12.28 1.61
C LYS A 138 -0.63 12.38 0.85
N ILE A 139 0.28 11.42 1.07
CA ILE A 139 1.50 11.29 0.27
C ILE A 139 1.09 11.03 -1.19
N GLN A 140 0.23 10.05 -1.45
CA GLN A 140 -0.19 9.68 -2.80
C GLN A 140 -1.00 10.77 -3.53
N THR A 141 -1.93 11.45 -2.86
CA THR A 141 -2.72 12.56 -3.45
C THR A 141 -1.88 13.82 -3.66
N ARG A 142 -0.89 14.09 -2.81
CA ARG A 142 0.04 15.21 -3.03
C ARG A 142 0.97 14.95 -4.21
N PHE A 143 1.39 13.70 -4.42
CA PHE A 143 2.07 13.26 -5.65
C PHE A 143 1.19 13.40 -6.90
N GLU A 144 -0.08 12.98 -6.83
CA GLU A 144 -1.03 13.13 -7.95
C GLU A 144 -1.36 14.60 -8.29
N PHE A 145 -1.46 15.48 -7.28
CA PHE A 145 -1.76 16.90 -7.46
C PHE A 145 -0.61 17.67 -8.11
N VAL A 146 0.64 17.36 -7.76
CA VAL A 146 1.82 18.01 -8.35
C VAL A 146 2.10 17.52 -9.77
N SER A 147 1.85 16.24 -10.07
CA SER A 147 1.96 15.75 -11.45
C SER A 147 0.99 16.44 -12.42
N ARG A 148 -0.13 17.00 -11.96
CA ARG A 148 -1.04 17.78 -12.81
C ARG A 148 -0.52 19.19 -13.11
N ARG A 149 0.41 19.72 -12.30
CA ARG A 149 0.91 21.09 -12.46
C ARG A 149 2.20 21.19 -13.28
N GLY A 150 2.88 20.08 -13.58
CA GLY A 150 4.12 20.11 -14.35
C GLY A 150 5.31 20.75 -13.62
N ASP A 151 5.14 21.12 -12.35
CA ASP A 151 6.17 21.75 -11.52
C ASP A 151 7.07 20.68 -10.89
N ILE A 152 7.93 20.06 -11.72
CA ILE A 152 9.04 19.26 -11.24
C ILE A 152 10.26 19.69 -12.05
N TYR A 153 11.15 20.46 -11.41
CA TYR A 153 12.39 21.02 -11.96
C TYR A 153 13.13 20.12 -12.96
#